data_AF-A0AAD7ZIK1-F1
#
_entry.id   AF-A0AAD7ZIK1-F1
#
_cell.length_a   1.000
_cell.length_b   1.000
_cell.length_c   1.000
_cell.angle_alpha   90.00
_cell.angle_beta   90.00
_cell.angle_gamma   90.00
#
_symmetry.space_group_name_H-M   'P 1'
#
loop_
_entity.id
_entity.type
_entity.pdbx_description
1 polymer ?
#
loop_
_entity_poly.entity_id
_entity_poly.type
_entity_poly.pdbx_seq_one_letter_code
_entity_poly.pdbx_strand_id
1 'polypeptide(L)'
;MGHHIILVVIISVLLSAAPAIKVDRGGEFPNKDCPKWVCGLPEGSNCFNASLSAILPPESRKYGLCGANLHCLLRLDLASRDDPEALCYCKETEPACASNNRTYETVCQMNDEAIKMGIALYLKHWGPCNSVPWVTSGPVDVSGSLHQSLALDCEVKGYPIPGVYWEFRADNGDTRVLP
;
A
#
# COMPACT_ATOMS: atom_id res chain seq x y z
N MET A 1 -42.84 -20.09 13.24
CA MET A 1 -42.21 -20.72 12.07
C MET A 1 -41.28 -19.67 11.47
N GLY A 2 -40.01 -19.65 11.90
CA GLY A 2 -39.05 -18.64 11.50
C GLY A 2 -38.62 -18.88 10.05
N HIS A 3 -38.74 -17.85 9.21
CA HIS A 3 -38.25 -17.88 7.84
C HIS A 3 -36.76 -17.54 7.87
N HIS A 4 -35.91 -18.46 7.45
CA HIS A 4 -34.47 -18.24 7.32
C HIS A 4 -34.17 -17.78 5.90
N ILE A 5 -33.71 -16.54 5.76
CA ILE A 5 -33.32 -15.94 4.48
C ILE A 5 -31.84 -16.27 4.26
N ILE A 6 -31.52 -17.08 3.25
CA ILE A 6 -30.14 -17.38 2.88
C ILE A 6 -29.73 -16.40 1.77
N LEU A 7 -28.88 -15.42 2.10
CA LEU A 7 -28.26 -14.51 1.14
C LEU A 7 -27.00 -15.15 0.54
N VAL A 8 -26.92 -15.16 -0.79
CA VAL A 8 -25.76 -15.65 -1.54
C VAL A 8 -25.02 -14.43 -2.12
N VAL A 9 -23.74 -14.31 -1.81
CA VAL A 9 -22.88 -13.22 -2.32
C VAL A 9 -22.22 -13.68 -3.61
N ILE A 10 -22.50 -13.00 -4.72
CA ILE A 10 -21.84 -13.22 -6.01
C ILE A 10 -20.97 -11.99 -6.29
N ILE A 11 -19.70 -12.19 -6.62
CA ILE A 11 -18.71 -11.11 -6.79
C ILE A 11 -18.34 -11.01 -8.27
N SER A 12 -18.58 -9.85 -8.88
CA SER A 12 -18.27 -9.57 -10.29
C SER A 12 -17.16 -8.52 -10.41
N VAL A 13 -16.16 -8.75 -11.26
CA VAL A 13 -15.01 -7.84 -11.44
C VAL A 13 -15.14 -7.08 -12.77
N LEU A 14 -15.18 -5.75 -12.71
CA LEU A 14 -14.99 -4.88 -13.88
C LEU A 14 -13.50 -4.53 -14.00
N LEU A 15 -12.84 -5.06 -15.03
CA LEU A 15 -11.42 -4.82 -15.30
C LEU A 15 -11.26 -3.49 -16.05
N SER A 16 -10.98 -2.39 -15.35
CA SER A 16 -10.57 -1.15 -16.00
C SER A 16 -9.07 -1.18 -16.27
N ALA A 17 -8.68 -1.32 -17.54
CA ALA A 17 -7.29 -1.12 -17.96
C ALA A 17 -6.99 0.39 -17.99
N ALA A 18 -6.32 0.91 -16.96
CA ALA A 18 -5.74 2.24 -17.02
C ALA A 18 -4.43 2.20 -17.85
N PRO A 19 -4.13 3.24 -18.64
CA PRO A 19 -2.85 3.33 -19.34
C PRO A 19 -1.71 3.43 -18.32
N ALA A 20 -0.62 2.72 -18.59
CA ALA A 20 0.60 2.81 -17.81
C ALA A 20 1.17 4.23 -17.91
N ILE A 21 1.08 5.00 -16.83
CA ILE A 21 1.88 6.21 -16.67
C ILE A 21 3.32 5.73 -16.50
N LYS A 22 4.20 6.15 -17.41
CA LYS A 22 5.65 6.08 -17.20
C LYS A 22 5.98 7.02 -16.05
N VAL A 23 6.01 6.50 -14.85
CA VAL A 23 6.78 7.15 -13.79
C VAL A 23 8.23 6.93 -14.12
N ASP A 24 8.96 8.03 -14.14
CA ASP A 24 10.40 8.06 -14.36
C ASP A 24 11.03 6.97 -13.50
N ARG A 25 11.84 6.16 -14.18
CA ARG A 25 12.55 5.03 -13.60
C ARG A 25 13.07 5.45 -12.22
N GLY A 26 12.49 4.90 -11.15
CA GLY A 26 13.23 4.75 -9.91
C GLY A 26 14.54 4.11 -10.32
N GLY A 27 15.62 4.89 -10.21
CA GLY A 27 16.79 4.82 -11.07
C GLY A 27 17.23 3.40 -11.38
N GLU A 28 17.60 3.18 -12.64
CA GLU A 28 18.44 2.05 -12.99
C GLU A 28 19.58 1.97 -11.97
N PHE A 29 19.56 0.96 -11.11
CA PHE A 29 20.69 0.63 -10.27
C PHE A 29 21.49 -0.43 -11.03
N PRO A 30 22.58 -0.07 -11.73
CA PRO A 30 23.58 -1.05 -12.09
C PRO A 30 24.26 -1.48 -10.79
N ASN A 31 23.71 -2.50 -10.12
CA ASN A 31 24.44 -3.22 -9.09
C ASN A 31 25.48 -4.09 -9.77
N LYS A 32 26.70 -3.56 -9.87
CA LYS A 32 27.96 -4.32 -9.80
C LYS A 32 29.21 -3.46 -9.61
N ASP A 33 29.12 -2.14 -9.71
CA ASP A 33 30.28 -1.28 -9.59
C ASP A 33 29.95 -0.10 -8.66
N CYS A 34 30.36 -0.20 -7.39
CA CYS A 34 30.65 0.98 -6.56
C CYS A 34 32.17 1.10 -6.40
N PRO A 35 32.92 1.56 -7.42
CA PRO A 35 34.37 1.59 -7.32
C PRO A 35 34.87 2.91 -6.72
N LYS A 36 34.00 3.95 -6.59
CA LYS A 36 34.38 5.28 -6.06
C LYS A 36 33.27 6.27 -5.66
N TRP A 37 32.01 5.84 -5.48
CA TRP A 37 30.92 6.73 -5.04
C TRP A 37 30.12 6.09 -3.91
N VAL A 38 29.97 6.83 -2.82
CA VAL A 38 29.39 6.38 -1.54
C VAL A 38 27.97 5.87 -1.76
N CYS A 39 27.65 4.67 -1.25
CA CYS A 39 26.29 4.14 -1.26
C CYS A 39 25.35 5.06 -0.48
N GLY A 40 24.19 5.36 -1.04
CA GLY A 40 23.16 6.09 -0.31
C GLY A 40 22.57 5.25 0.82
N LEU A 41 22.16 5.91 1.90
CA LEU A 41 21.59 5.27 3.09
C LEU A 41 20.16 4.75 2.83
N PRO A 42 19.77 3.60 3.42
CA PRO A 42 18.42 3.06 3.29
C PRO A 42 17.40 3.84 4.16
N GLU A 43 16.12 3.56 3.92
CA GLU A 43 15.02 4.11 4.72
C GLU A 43 15.22 3.83 6.23
N GLY A 44 14.89 4.81 7.07
CA GLY A 44 15.05 4.75 8.52
C GLY A 44 16.47 4.99 9.05
N SER A 45 17.47 5.19 8.19
CA SER A 45 18.83 5.50 8.63
C SER A 45 19.02 6.97 8.98
N ASN A 46 19.88 7.25 9.98
CA ASN A 46 20.30 8.61 10.32
C ASN A 46 21.04 9.23 9.14
N CYS A 47 20.60 10.41 8.72
CA CYS A 47 21.10 11.11 7.55
C CYS A 47 21.53 12.54 7.88
N PHE A 48 22.33 13.13 6.99
CA PHE A 48 22.68 14.53 7.05
C PHE A 48 22.42 15.22 5.72
N ASN A 49 21.86 16.42 5.77
CA ASN A 49 21.73 17.29 4.63
C ASN A 49 22.24 18.69 5.02
N ALA A 50 23.02 19.33 4.14
CA ALA A 50 23.53 20.68 4.34
C ALA A 50 22.41 21.69 4.61
N SER A 51 21.21 21.51 4.04
CA SER A 51 20.04 22.34 4.32
C SER A 51 19.57 22.28 5.78
N LEU A 52 19.96 21.24 6.53
CA LEU A 52 19.59 21.03 7.94
C LEU A 52 20.71 21.42 8.90
N SER A 53 21.84 21.97 8.42
CA SER A 53 23.02 22.27 9.25
C SER A 53 22.79 23.35 10.31
N ALA A 54 21.72 24.14 10.20
CA ALA A 54 21.34 25.14 11.19
C ALA A 54 20.60 24.53 12.40
N ILE A 55 20.07 23.31 12.25
CA ILE A 55 19.23 22.64 13.25
C ILE A 55 19.96 21.42 13.81
N LEU A 56 20.56 20.60 12.95
CA LEU A 56 21.26 19.39 13.36
C LEU A 56 22.61 19.72 14.01
N PRO A 57 23.04 18.93 15.01
CA PRO A 57 24.29 19.17 15.71
C PRO A 57 25.50 18.82 14.81
N PRO A 58 26.69 19.41 15.00
CA PRO A 58 27.81 19.31 14.06
C PRO A 58 28.29 17.88 13.78
N GLU A 59 28.18 16.98 14.76
CA GLU A 59 28.54 15.57 14.64
C GLU A 59 27.63 14.78 13.70
N SER A 60 26.43 15.29 13.39
CA SER A 60 25.54 14.69 12.40
C SER A 60 26.15 14.65 11.00
N ARG A 61 27.16 15.50 10.72
CA ARG A 61 27.93 15.49 9.46
C ARG A 61 28.63 14.16 9.16
N LYS A 62 28.77 13.28 10.16
CA LYS A 62 29.29 11.91 9.97
C LYS A 62 28.32 11.02 9.18
N TYR A 63 27.03 11.37 9.17
CA TYR A 63 26.01 10.62 8.45
C TYR A 63 26.05 10.95 6.95
N GLY A 64 25.73 9.96 6.14
CA GLY A 64 25.70 10.08 4.68
C GLY A 64 24.42 10.71 4.15
N LEU A 65 24.33 10.75 2.82
CA LEU A 65 23.12 11.10 2.09
C LEU A 65 22.21 9.87 1.97
N CYS A 66 20.89 10.12 1.96
CA CYS A 66 19.93 9.07 1.66
C CYS A 66 20.06 8.56 0.23
N GLY A 67 19.67 7.31 0.00
CA GLY A 67 19.57 6.70 -1.32
C GLY A 67 18.61 7.44 -2.25
N ALA A 68 18.61 7.05 -3.53
CA ALA A 68 17.63 7.57 -4.47
C ALA A 68 16.20 7.28 -3.98
N ASN A 69 15.28 8.17 -4.29
CA ASN A 69 13.88 8.12 -3.83
C ASN A 69 13.69 8.17 -2.30
N LEU A 70 14.66 8.70 -1.56
CA LEU A 70 14.52 9.05 -0.15
C LEU A 70 14.72 10.56 0.09
N HIS A 71 14.03 11.11 1.07
CA HIS A 71 14.25 12.44 1.66
C HIS A 71 14.96 12.30 3.01
N CYS A 72 15.88 13.22 3.32
CA CYS A 72 16.42 13.36 4.66
C CYS A 72 15.58 14.39 5.43
N LEU A 73 14.76 13.94 6.38
CA LEU A 73 13.83 14.79 7.12
C LEU A 73 14.10 14.73 8.62
N LEU A 74 13.88 15.86 9.31
CA LEU A 74 14.00 15.94 10.76
C LEU A 74 12.96 15.06 11.45
N ARG A 75 13.39 14.39 12.51
CA ARG A 75 12.49 13.73 13.46
C ARG A 75 11.76 14.76 14.30
N LEU A 76 10.44 14.59 14.39
CA LEU A 76 9.56 15.46 15.18
C LEU A 76 9.04 14.78 16.45
N ASP A 77 9.39 13.50 16.64
CA ASP A 77 8.98 12.65 17.76
C ASP A 77 9.97 12.68 18.94
N LEU A 78 11.06 13.44 18.82
CA LEU A 78 12.06 13.63 19.87
C LEU A 78 11.58 14.69 20.88
N ALA A 79 11.92 14.48 22.16
CA ALA A 79 11.61 15.47 23.17
C ALA A 79 12.51 16.70 22.99
N SER A 80 12.08 17.87 23.47
CA SER A 80 12.85 19.11 23.36
C SER A 80 14.21 19.09 24.07
N ARG A 81 14.47 18.08 24.91
CA ARG A 81 15.73 17.87 25.61
C ARG A 81 16.70 16.96 24.85
N ASP A 82 16.22 16.26 23.83
CA ASP A 82 17.01 15.36 23.02
C ASP A 82 17.64 16.13 21.85
N ASP A 83 18.82 15.69 21.41
CA ASP A 83 19.48 16.29 20.26
C ASP A 83 18.65 16.04 19.00
N PRO A 84 18.46 17.04 18.12
CA PRO A 84 17.67 16.87 16.91
C PRO A 84 18.37 15.92 15.94
N GLU A 85 17.60 14.98 15.39
CA GLU A 85 18.07 13.99 14.43
C GLU A 85 17.29 14.09 13.11
N ALA A 86 17.85 13.54 12.04
CA ALA A 86 17.17 13.38 10.76
C ALA A 86 17.28 11.94 10.25
N LEU A 87 16.22 11.44 9.65
CA LEU A 87 16.14 10.10 9.07
C LEU A 87 15.82 10.15 7.58
N CYS A 88 16.19 9.08 6.87
CA CYS A 88 15.77 8.84 5.50
C CYS A 88 14.32 8.33 5.45
N TYR A 89 13.45 9.03 4.71
CA TYR A 89 12.05 8.66 4.48
C TYR A 89 11.77 8.48 2.99
N CYS A 90 10.91 7.53 2.62
CA CYS A 90 10.51 7.37 1.23
C CYS A 90 9.82 8.61 0.68
N LYS A 91 10.19 9.02 -0.54
CA LYS A 91 9.51 10.12 -1.25
C LYS A 91 8.07 9.75 -1.60
N GLU A 92 7.87 8.49 -1.96
CA GLU A 92 6.59 7.96 -2.46
C GLU A 92 6.05 6.96 -1.45
N THR A 93 4.89 7.28 -0.87
CA THR A 93 4.24 6.48 0.17
C THR A 93 3.10 5.62 -0.38
N GLU A 94 2.81 5.72 -1.67
CA GLU A 94 1.81 4.88 -2.33
C GLU A 94 2.34 3.44 -2.49
N PRO A 95 1.48 2.42 -2.29
CA PRO A 95 1.82 1.03 -2.60
C PRO A 95 2.27 0.84 -4.04
N ALA A 96 3.07 -0.19 -4.25
CA ALA A 96 3.66 -0.50 -5.55
C ALA A 96 3.50 -1.98 -5.90
N CYS A 97 2.96 -2.27 -7.08
CA CYS A 97 3.01 -3.61 -7.65
C CYS A 97 4.29 -3.77 -8.47
N ALA A 98 5.15 -4.70 -8.07
CA ALA A 98 6.40 -4.96 -8.77
C ALA A 98 6.26 -6.01 -9.87
N SER A 99 7.30 -6.12 -10.70
CA SER A 99 7.44 -7.11 -11.78
C SER A 99 7.28 -8.58 -11.36
N ASN A 100 7.50 -8.90 -10.08
CA ASN A 100 7.31 -10.24 -9.51
C ASN A 100 5.87 -10.48 -9.02
N ASN A 101 4.90 -9.62 -9.38
CA ASN A 101 3.52 -9.64 -8.91
C ASN A 101 3.37 -9.58 -7.38
N ARG A 102 4.36 -9.01 -6.68
CA ARG A 102 4.28 -8.73 -5.25
C ARG A 102 3.95 -7.26 -5.02
N THR A 103 3.05 -7.03 -4.07
CA THR A 103 2.74 -5.68 -3.56
C THR A 103 3.74 -5.31 -2.48
N TYR A 104 4.31 -4.11 -2.61
CA TYR A 104 5.12 -3.45 -1.59
C TYR A 104 4.37 -2.25 -1.04
N GLU A 105 4.57 -1.92 0.23
CA GLU A 105 3.91 -0.76 0.85
C GLU A 105 4.41 0.55 0.25
N THR A 106 5.68 0.58 -0.16
CA THR A 106 6.31 1.69 -0.88
C THR A 106 7.31 1.19 -1.93
N VAL A 107 7.65 2.04 -2.89
CA VAL A 107 8.73 1.75 -3.86
C VAL A 107 10.12 1.68 -3.20
N CYS A 108 10.32 2.29 -2.03
CA CYS A 108 11.57 2.19 -1.30
C CYS A 108 11.78 0.78 -0.72
N GLN A 109 10.72 0.17 -0.17
CA GLN A 109 10.76 -1.24 0.25
C GLN A 109 11.03 -2.18 -0.92
N MET A 110 10.40 -1.94 -2.08
CA MET A 110 10.66 -2.72 -3.30
C MET A 110 12.14 -2.66 -3.70
N ASN A 111 12.73 -1.46 -3.67
CA ASN A 111 14.13 -1.27 -4.01
C ASN A 111 15.09 -1.92 -3.01
N ASP A 112 14.78 -1.82 -1.72
CA ASP A 112 15.55 -2.47 -0.66
C ASP A 112 15.54 -4.01 -0.80
N GLU A 113 14.40 -4.61 -1.13
CA GLU A 113 14.32 -6.05 -1.43
C GLU A 113 15.15 -6.43 -2.67
N ALA A 114 15.06 -5.63 -3.75
CA ALA A 114 15.84 -5.85 -4.97
C ALA A 114 17.35 -5.86 -4.69
N ILE A 115 17.82 -4.91 -3.89
CA ILE A 115 19.24 -4.81 -3.49
C ILE A 115 19.63 -6.00 -2.60
N LYS A 116 18.85 -6.30 -1.56
CA LYS A 116 19.12 -7.41 -0.63
C LYS A 116 19.19 -8.77 -1.32
N MET A 117 18.33 -8.99 -2.30
CA MET A 117 18.29 -10.24 -3.06
C MET A 117 19.25 -10.25 -4.26
N GLY A 118 19.83 -9.10 -4.63
CA GLY A 118 20.67 -8.97 -5.83
C GLY A 118 19.90 -9.22 -7.13
N ILE A 119 18.61 -8.91 -7.16
CA ILE A 119 17.72 -9.09 -8.32
C ILE A 119 17.28 -7.73 -8.87
N ALA A 120 16.87 -7.71 -10.14
CA ALA A 120 16.24 -6.53 -10.72
C ALA A 120 14.72 -6.61 -10.54
N LEU A 121 14.14 -5.65 -9.82
CA LEU A 121 12.70 -5.43 -9.76
C LEU A 121 12.37 -4.08 -10.40
N TYR A 122 11.32 -4.04 -11.21
CA TYR A 122 10.77 -2.79 -11.74
C TYR A 122 9.31 -2.62 -11.30
N LEU A 123 8.89 -1.35 -11.20
CA LEU A 123 7.51 -0.98 -10.92
C LEU A 123 6.64 -1.37 -12.12
N LYS A 124 5.64 -2.21 -11.89
CA LYS A 124 4.65 -2.60 -12.90
C LYS A 124 3.54 -1.55 -12.99
N HIS A 125 3.01 -1.15 -11.84
CA HIS A 125 2.08 -0.03 -11.66
C HIS A 125 2.02 0.39 -10.19
N TRP A 126 1.49 1.58 -9.94
CA TRP A 126 1.14 2.05 -8.60
C TRP A 126 -0.10 1.34 -8.06
N GLY A 127 -0.19 1.29 -6.75
CA GLY A 127 -1.18 0.54 -6.00
C GLY A 127 -0.80 -0.94 -5.81
N PRO A 128 -1.61 -1.67 -5.03
CA PRO A 128 -1.47 -3.10 -4.85
C PRO A 128 -1.53 -3.86 -6.18
N CYS A 129 -0.93 -5.05 -6.23
CA CYS A 129 -1.15 -5.97 -7.33
C CYS A 129 -2.61 -6.42 -7.36
N ASN A 130 -3.12 -6.64 -8.58
CA ASN A 130 -4.48 -7.14 -8.77
C ASN A 130 -4.73 -8.42 -7.99
N SER A 131 -5.89 -8.47 -7.33
CA SER A 131 -6.34 -9.63 -6.57
C SER A 131 -7.81 -9.90 -6.85
N VAL A 132 -8.17 -11.17 -6.86
CA VAL A 132 -9.59 -11.56 -6.87
C VAL A 132 -10.23 -11.07 -5.58
N PRO A 133 -11.50 -10.64 -5.58
CA PRO A 133 -12.09 -10.16 -4.33
C PRO A 133 -12.48 -11.32 -3.40
N TRP A 134 -12.39 -11.09 -2.09
CA TRP A 134 -12.77 -12.05 -1.06
C TRP A 134 -13.53 -11.37 0.07
N VAL A 135 -14.49 -12.09 0.66
CA VAL A 135 -15.25 -11.62 1.82
C VAL A 135 -14.39 -11.82 3.07
N THR A 136 -14.09 -10.74 3.79
CA THR A 136 -13.42 -10.81 5.09
C THR A 136 -14.40 -11.01 6.22
N SER A 137 -15.59 -10.41 6.13
CA SER A 137 -16.70 -10.67 7.04
C SER A 137 -18.02 -10.66 6.27
N GLY A 138 -18.77 -11.76 6.37
CA GLY A 138 -20.10 -11.87 5.77
C GLY A 138 -21.20 -11.26 6.64
N PRO A 139 -22.40 -11.09 6.09
CA PRO A 139 -23.55 -10.61 6.84
C PRO A 139 -23.98 -11.62 7.91
N VAL A 140 -24.54 -11.09 8.99
CA VAL A 140 -25.20 -11.88 10.04
C VAL A 140 -26.70 -11.95 9.80
N ASP A 141 -27.32 -13.03 10.26
CA ASP A 141 -28.78 -13.19 10.20
C ASP A 141 -29.45 -12.09 11.02
N VAL A 142 -30.33 -11.33 10.37
CA VAL A 142 -31.14 -10.27 11.00
C VAL A 142 -32.62 -10.54 10.78
N SER A 143 -33.44 -10.29 11.80
CA SER A 143 -34.90 -10.39 11.72
C SER A 143 -35.54 -9.04 11.99
N GLY A 144 -36.55 -8.67 11.19
CA GLY A 144 -37.31 -7.43 11.35
C GLY A 144 -38.79 -7.64 11.08
N SER A 145 -39.59 -6.65 11.48
CA SER A 145 -41.01 -6.59 11.14
C SER A 145 -41.20 -6.07 9.71
N LEU A 146 -42.35 -6.38 9.11
CA LEU A 146 -42.76 -5.78 7.83
C LEU A 146 -42.69 -4.25 7.91
N HIS A 147 -42.16 -3.62 6.85
CA HIS A 147 -41.90 -2.17 6.74
C HIS A 147 -40.74 -1.64 7.58
N GLN A 148 -39.94 -2.49 8.23
CA GLN A 148 -38.67 -2.07 8.82
C GLN A 148 -37.52 -2.15 7.81
N SER A 149 -36.64 -1.16 7.84
CA SER A 149 -35.36 -1.21 7.14
C SER A 149 -34.40 -2.16 7.86
N LEU A 150 -33.72 -3.00 7.10
CA LEU A 150 -32.67 -3.89 7.57
C LEU A 150 -31.32 -3.41 7.04
N ALA A 151 -30.29 -3.44 7.88
CA ALA A 151 -28.91 -3.21 7.50
C ALA A 151 -28.16 -4.54 7.51
N LEU A 152 -27.41 -4.81 6.44
CA LEU A 152 -26.58 -6.00 6.29
C LEU A 152 -25.15 -5.52 6.06
N ASP A 153 -24.25 -5.92 6.93
CA ASP A 153 -22.84 -5.55 6.83
C ASP A 153 -22.06 -6.65 6.10
N CYS A 154 -21.23 -6.25 5.14
CA CYS A 154 -20.30 -7.15 4.46
C CYS A 154 -18.99 -6.40 4.21
N GLU A 155 -17.87 -6.99 4.63
CA GLU A 155 -16.54 -6.47 4.32
C GLU A 155 -15.93 -7.34 3.24
N VAL A 156 -15.56 -6.70 2.12
CA VAL A 156 -14.93 -7.35 0.97
C VAL A 156 -13.62 -6.63 0.69
N LYS A 157 -12.58 -7.41 0.42
CA LYS A 157 -11.28 -6.89 -0.02
C LYS A 157 -10.96 -7.38 -1.42
N GLY A 158 -10.19 -6.59 -2.15
CA GLY A 158 -9.79 -6.86 -3.52
C GLY A 158 -9.15 -5.63 -4.14
N TYR A 159 -8.32 -5.84 -5.15
CA TYR A 159 -7.76 -4.76 -5.95
C TYR A 159 -7.90 -5.04 -7.45
N PRO A 160 -8.50 -4.15 -8.25
CA PRO A 160 -9.14 -2.89 -7.84
C PRO A 160 -10.32 -3.10 -6.89
N ILE A 161 -10.81 -2.02 -6.26
CA ILE A 161 -11.92 -2.08 -5.31
C ILE A 161 -13.11 -2.79 -5.96
N PRO A 162 -13.62 -3.89 -5.37
CA PRO A 162 -14.69 -4.68 -5.98
C PRO A 162 -16.05 -4.01 -5.87
N GLY A 163 -16.94 -4.29 -6.82
CA GLY A 163 -18.36 -4.01 -6.68
C GLY A 163 -19.03 -5.05 -5.78
N VAL A 164 -19.92 -4.60 -4.90
CA VAL A 164 -20.75 -5.45 -4.04
C VAL A 164 -22.22 -5.21 -4.39
N TYR A 165 -22.97 -6.29 -4.58
CA TYR A 165 -24.41 -6.24 -4.80
C TYR A 165 -25.10 -7.30 -3.97
N TRP A 166 -26.36 -7.05 -3.66
CA TRP A 166 -27.17 -7.89 -2.80
C TRP A 166 -28.21 -8.65 -3.63
N GLU A 167 -28.40 -9.93 -3.33
CA GLU A 167 -29.45 -10.76 -3.93
C GLU A 167 -30.39 -11.27 -2.85
N PHE A 168 -31.68 -10.96 -2.99
CA PHE A 168 -32.73 -11.53 -2.17
C PHE A 168 -33.27 -12.80 -2.81
N ARG A 169 -33.33 -13.88 -2.04
CA ARG A 169 -33.96 -15.15 -2.43
C ARG A 169 -35.15 -15.43 -1.53
N ALA A 170 -36.33 -15.58 -2.13
CA ALA A 170 -37.55 -15.96 -1.44
C ALA A 170 -37.70 -17.49 -1.34
N ASP A 171 -38.53 -17.96 -0.41
CA ASP A 171 -38.80 -19.39 -0.19
C ASP A 171 -39.44 -20.08 -1.40
N ASN A 172 -40.13 -19.32 -2.25
CA ASN A 172 -40.71 -19.81 -3.50
C ASN A 172 -39.68 -19.97 -4.63
N GLY A 173 -38.41 -19.64 -4.37
CA GLY A 173 -37.32 -19.71 -5.34
C GLY A 173 -37.10 -18.44 -6.15
N ASP A 174 -37.94 -17.41 -5.99
CA ASP A 174 -37.75 -16.13 -6.70
C ASP A 174 -36.50 -15.41 -6.18
N THR A 175 -35.66 -14.96 -7.12
CA THR A 175 -34.49 -14.12 -6.83
C THR A 175 -34.63 -12.72 -7.41
N ARG A 176 -34.18 -11.71 -6.65
CA ARG A 176 -34.10 -10.30 -7.11
C ARG A 176 -32.83 -9.65 -6.59
N VAL A 177 -32.18 -8.87 -7.45
CA VAL A 177 -31.07 -8.00 -7.04
C VAL A 177 -31.67 -6.83 -6.26
N LEU A 178 -31.12 -6.57 -5.08
CA LEU A 178 -31.47 -5.40 -4.28
C LEU A 178 -30.62 -4.20 -4.72
N PRO A 179 -31.17 -2.97 -4.64
CA PRO A 179 -30.42 -1.74 -4.91
C PRO A 179 -29.18 -1.59 -4.05
#